data_AF-A0A7N0THF0-F1
#
_entry.id   AF-A0A7N0THF0-F1
#
_cell.length_a   1.000
_cell.length_b   1.000
_cell.length_c   1.000
_cell.angle_alpha   90.00
_cell.angle_beta   90.00
_cell.angle_gamma   90.00
#
_symmetry.space_group_name_H-M   'P 1'
#
loop_
_entity.id
_entity.type
_entity.pdbx_description
1 polymer ?
#
loop_
_entity_poly.entity_id
_entity_poly.type
_entity_poly.pdbx_seq_one_letter_code
_entity_poly.pdbx_strand_id
1 'polypeptide(L)'
;MMLGAASTISLVKSNDENLGHFSSPAVSPVARSSKAVTGGQNRLVVAEVSKSTNHRPTSGVVFEPFEEVKELMLVPTGPQESLARHKFMDETEAAINEQINVEYNVSYVYHSLYAYFDRDNVALKGLAKFFKDSSQEEREHAERFMDYQNMRGGKVKLQSIVMPLTEFDNPEKGDALHGK
;
A
#
# COMPACT_ATOMS: atom_id res chain seq x y z
N MET A 1 7.32 -49.57 -3.90
CA MET A 1 6.10 -49.19 -4.66
C MET A 1 5.39 -48.09 -3.89
N MET A 2 4.79 -47.14 -4.62
CA MET A 2 4.03 -45.94 -4.18
C MET A 2 4.94 -44.73 -3.87
N LEU A 3 5.38 -44.01 -4.91
CA LEU A 3 4.73 -42.87 -5.62
C LEU A 3 4.94 -41.54 -4.91
N GLY A 4 5.93 -40.79 -5.40
CA GLY A 4 6.18 -39.40 -5.06
C GLY A 4 5.23 -38.45 -5.78
N ALA A 5 4.97 -37.31 -5.14
CA ALA A 5 4.32 -36.16 -5.74
C ALA A 5 5.30 -34.99 -5.70
N ALA A 6 5.87 -34.65 -6.86
CA ALA A 6 6.59 -33.41 -7.08
C ALA A 6 5.57 -32.39 -7.61
N SER A 7 5.35 -31.30 -6.89
CA SER A 7 4.55 -30.17 -7.37
C SER A 7 5.43 -29.29 -8.25
N THR A 8 5.28 -29.43 -9.57
CA THR A 8 5.90 -28.57 -10.58
C THR A 8 5.11 -27.27 -10.72
N ILE A 9 5.75 -26.11 -10.51
CA ILE A 9 5.19 -24.80 -10.85
C ILE A 9 5.31 -24.61 -12.36
N SER A 10 4.19 -24.61 -13.08
CA SER A 10 4.11 -24.28 -14.50
C SER A 10 3.95 -22.77 -14.68
N LEU A 11 4.95 -22.15 -15.30
CA LEU A 11 4.94 -20.76 -15.77
C LEU A 11 4.02 -20.64 -16.98
N VAL A 12 2.86 -20.01 -16.81
CA VAL A 12 1.96 -19.67 -17.92
C VAL A 12 2.59 -18.55 -18.73
N LYS A 13 2.81 -18.84 -20.02
CA LYS A 13 3.27 -17.91 -21.05
C LYS A 13 2.03 -17.41 -21.78
N SER A 14 1.71 -16.12 -21.68
CA SER A 14 0.69 -15.47 -22.50
C SER A 14 1.31 -14.28 -23.23
N ASN A 15 1.49 -14.44 -24.54
CA ASN A 15 1.64 -13.35 -25.50
C ASN A 15 0.25 -13.06 -26.07
N ASP A 16 -0.27 -11.84 -25.92
CA ASP A 16 -0.64 -10.99 -27.06
C ASP A 16 -1.04 -9.57 -26.58
N GLU A 17 -0.30 -8.59 -27.11
CA GLU A 17 -0.73 -7.28 -27.63
C GLU A 17 -1.94 -6.55 -26.98
N ASN A 18 -1.67 -5.53 -26.15
CA ASN A 18 -2.35 -4.22 -26.25
C ASN A 18 -1.57 -3.13 -25.47
N LEU A 19 -0.76 -2.34 -26.17
CA LEU A 19 0.02 -1.22 -25.63
C LEU A 19 -0.86 0.02 -25.45
N GLY A 20 -1.42 0.20 -24.24
CA GLY A 20 -1.97 1.47 -23.79
C GLY A 20 -0.87 2.40 -23.28
N HIS A 21 -0.61 3.48 -24.02
CA HIS A 21 0.30 4.57 -23.65
C HIS A 21 -0.17 5.28 -22.36
N PHE A 22 0.68 5.30 -21.33
CA PHE A 22 0.57 6.22 -20.20
C PHE A 22 1.11 7.60 -20.62
N SER A 23 0.23 8.60 -20.71
CA SER A 23 0.61 10.00 -20.92
C SER A 23 0.44 10.80 -19.63
N SER A 24 1.55 11.30 -19.08
CA SER A 24 1.57 12.31 -18.01
C SER A 24 0.93 13.62 -18.48
N PRO A 25 0.18 14.37 -17.65
CA PRO A 25 -0.26 15.70 -18.03
C PRO A 25 0.89 16.71 -17.87
N ALA A 26 1.28 17.30 -18.99
CA ALA A 26 2.23 18.39 -19.08
C ALA A 26 1.61 19.73 -18.61
N VAL A 27 2.47 20.56 -18.04
CA VAL A 27 2.22 21.94 -17.60
C VAL A 27 1.85 22.81 -18.81
N SER A 28 0.73 23.53 -18.75
CA SER A 28 0.32 24.46 -19.82
C SER A 28 0.86 25.88 -19.59
N PRO A 29 1.35 26.59 -20.63
CA PRO A 29 1.99 27.89 -20.48
C PRO A 29 1.00 29.07 -20.55
N VAL A 30 1.43 30.16 -19.93
CA VAL A 30 0.84 31.50 -19.95
C VAL A 30 0.71 32.02 -21.40
N ALA A 31 -0.50 32.36 -21.81
CA ALA A 31 -0.77 33.08 -23.05
C ALA A 31 -0.88 34.59 -22.77
N ARG A 32 0.16 35.32 -23.17
CA ARG A 32 0.16 36.78 -23.31
C ARG A 32 -0.35 37.11 -24.71
N SER A 33 -1.47 37.82 -24.82
CA SER A 33 -1.92 38.40 -26.10
C SER A 33 -2.00 39.93 -25.99
N SER A 34 -1.63 40.59 -27.08
CA SER A 34 -1.33 42.01 -27.20
C SER A 34 -2.22 42.67 -28.24
N LYS A 35 -2.45 43.99 -28.09
CA LYS A 35 -3.00 44.98 -29.05
C LYS A 35 -4.55 44.98 -29.15
N ALA A 36 -5.25 46.09 -29.40
CA ALA A 36 -4.90 47.44 -29.84
C ALA A 36 -5.95 48.46 -29.33
N VAL A 37 -5.56 49.73 -29.24
CA VAL A 37 -6.44 50.89 -29.03
C VAL A 37 -7.13 51.27 -30.35
N THR A 38 -8.43 51.57 -30.33
CA THR A 38 -9.11 52.56 -31.20
C THR A 38 -10.49 52.90 -30.60
N GLY A 39 -10.91 54.15 -30.77
CA GLY A 39 -11.89 54.83 -29.92
C GLY A 39 -13.34 54.83 -30.40
N GLY A 40 -14.21 55.15 -29.43
CA GLY A 40 -15.40 56.01 -29.58
C GLY A 40 -16.66 55.42 -30.22
N GLN A 41 -17.66 55.10 -29.40
CA GLN A 41 -18.94 55.83 -29.27
C GLN A 41 -19.97 55.00 -28.48
N ASN A 42 -20.69 55.71 -27.62
CA ASN A 42 -21.66 55.19 -26.65
C ASN A 42 -22.79 54.38 -27.31
N ARG A 43 -22.89 53.08 -26.97
CA ARG A 43 -24.16 52.34 -27.00
C ARG A 43 -24.46 51.83 -25.60
N LEU A 44 -25.48 52.41 -24.99
CA LEU A 44 -26.15 51.89 -23.82
C LEU A 44 -26.83 50.57 -24.23
N VAL A 45 -26.31 49.44 -23.76
CA VAL A 45 -26.99 48.14 -23.87
C VAL A 45 -27.55 47.84 -22.49
N VAL A 46 -28.85 48.05 -22.31
CA VAL A 46 -29.56 47.58 -21.11
C VAL A 46 -29.75 46.08 -21.29
N ALA A 47 -28.87 45.31 -20.65
CA ALA A 47 -29.09 43.88 -20.44
C ALA A 47 -29.69 43.71 -19.05
N GLU A 48 -30.99 43.41 -19.04
CA GLU A 48 -31.74 43.06 -17.84
C GLU A 48 -31.27 41.67 -17.37
N VAL A 49 -30.38 41.65 -16.36
CA VAL A 49 -29.97 40.40 -15.71
C VAL A 49 -31.03 40.05 -14.67
N SER A 50 -31.78 38.99 -14.96
CA SER A 50 -32.69 38.36 -14.02
C SER A 50 -31.98 38.06 -12.70
N LYS A 51 -32.57 38.60 -11.63
CA LYS A 51 -32.18 38.41 -10.24
C LYS A 51 -32.36 36.92 -9.86
N SER A 52 -31.32 36.10 -10.08
CA SER A 52 -31.07 34.93 -9.25
C SER A 52 -29.85 35.22 -8.38
N THR A 53 -30.11 35.99 -7.33
CA THR A 53 -29.12 36.31 -6.31
C THR A 53 -28.85 35.09 -5.44
N ASN A 54 -27.92 34.23 -5.85
CA ASN A 54 -27.06 33.52 -4.92
C ASN A 54 -25.72 34.27 -4.86
N HIS A 55 -25.75 35.54 -4.45
CA HIS A 55 -24.51 36.20 -4.03
C HIS A 55 -24.25 35.76 -2.59
N ARG A 56 -23.43 34.72 -2.39
CA ARG A 56 -22.65 34.68 -1.15
C ARG A 56 -21.85 35.99 -1.17
N PRO A 57 -21.93 36.85 -0.15
CA PRO A 57 -21.10 38.04 -0.12
C PRO A 57 -19.66 37.59 -0.34
N THR A 58 -18.93 38.22 -1.27
CA THR A 58 -17.49 38.06 -1.43
C THR A 58 -16.79 38.64 -0.19
N SER A 59 -17.03 38.04 0.96
CA SER A 59 -16.16 38.16 2.12
C SER A 59 -14.89 37.44 1.70
N GLY A 60 -13.75 38.12 1.67
CA GLY A 60 -12.45 37.55 1.30
C GLY A 60 -11.93 36.48 2.29
N VAL A 61 -12.84 35.83 3.02
CA VAL A 61 -12.60 34.76 3.97
C VAL A 61 -12.63 33.44 3.20
N VAL A 62 -11.45 32.84 3.06
CA VAL A 62 -11.22 31.58 2.32
C VAL A 62 -11.43 30.34 3.21
N PHE A 63 -11.30 30.50 4.53
CA PHE A 63 -11.35 29.43 5.51
C PHE A 63 -12.21 29.86 6.71
N GLU A 64 -13.26 29.10 7.00
CA GLU A 64 -14.19 29.30 8.11
C GLU A 64 -14.16 28.08 9.03
N PRO A 65 -13.18 27.97 9.95
CA PRO A 65 -12.89 26.71 10.63
C PRO A 65 -14.10 26.12 11.37
N PHE A 66 -14.90 26.92 12.06
CA PHE A 66 -16.10 26.44 12.77
C PHE A 66 -17.27 26.04 11.86
N GLU A 67 -17.28 26.53 10.62
CA GLU A 67 -18.24 26.12 9.60
C GLU A 67 -17.79 24.83 8.91
N GLU A 68 -16.48 24.69 8.68
CA GLU A 68 -15.87 23.52 8.04
C GLU A 68 -15.80 22.32 8.99
N VAL A 69 -15.48 22.52 10.26
CA VAL A 69 -15.44 21.45 11.27
C VAL A 69 -16.82 21.10 11.83
N LYS A 70 -17.92 21.58 11.23
CA LYS A 70 -19.28 21.05 11.53
C LYS A 70 -19.38 19.54 11.29
N GLU A 71 -18.40 18.96 10.58
CA GLU A 71 -18.12 17.52 10.51
C GLU A 71 -17.87 16.86 11.89
N LEU A 72 -17.73 17.63 12.98
CA LEU A 72 -17.74 17.16 14.39
C LEU A 72 -18.92 16.24 14.74
N MET A 73 -20.01 16.22 13.97
CA MET A 73 -21.12 15.28 14.16
C MET A 73 -20.81 13.83 13.70
N LEU A 74 -19.66 13.60 13.07
CA LEU A 74 -19.19 12.27 12.63
C LEU A 74 -18.20 11.61 13.61
N VAL A 75 -17.94 12.23 14.77
CA VAL A 75 -17.10 11.61 15.80
C VAL A 75 -17.82 10.36 16.32
N PRO A 76 -17.20 9.17 16.23
CA PRO A 76 -17.80 7.94 16.72
C PRO A 76 -18.13 8.03 18.22
N THR A 77 -19.30 7.53 18.61
CA THR A 77 -19.75 7.53 20.02
C THR A 77 -19.71 6.14 20.64
N GLY A 78 -19.64 5.09 19.81
CA GLY A 78 -19.55 3.72 20.28
C GLY A 78 -18.17 3.40 20.84
N PRO A 79 -18.06 2.63 21.93
CA PRO A 79 -16.76 2.28 22.53
C PRO A 79 -15.89 1.35 21.66
N GLN A 80 -16.45 0.78 20.59
CA GLN A 80 -15.76 -0.16 19.69
C GLN A 80 -15.33 0.46 18.36
N GLU A 81 -15.67 1.73 18.15
CA GLU A 81 -15.37 2.48 16.93
C GLU A 81 -14.07 3.26 17.10
N SER A 82 -13.28 3.36 16.03
CA SER A 82 -12.03 4.11 16.08
C SER A 82 -12.26 5.59 15.88
N LEU A 83 -11.76 6.41 16.81
CA LEU A 83 -11.77 7.87 16.71
C LEU A 83 -10.83 8.41 15.62
N ALA A 84 -9.85 7.62 15.18
CA ALA A 84 -8.79 8.05 14.27
C ALA A 84 -9.03 7.64 12.80
N ARG A 85 -10.02 6.77 12.54
CA ARG A 85 -10.23 6.21 11.19
C ARG A 85 -10.79 7.27 10.26
N HIS A 86 -9.96 7.74 9.33
CA HIS A 86 -10.36 8.72 8.31
C HIS A 86 -9.86 8.26 6.93
N LYS A 87 -10.78 8.19 5.96
CA LYS A 87 -10.53 7.76 4.57
C LYS A 87 -9.65 6.50 4.49
N PHE A 88 -9.98 5.52 5.34
CA PHE A 88 -9.30 4.23 5.40
C PHE A 88 -10.33 3.14 5.17
N MET A 89 -10.38 2.65 3.93
CA MET A 89 -11.40 1.72 3.46
C MET A 89 -11.14 0.30 3.95
N ASP A 90 -12.20 -0.49 4.05
CA ASP A 90 -12.14 -1.86 4.57
C ASP A 90 -11.24 -2.77 3.71
N GLU A 91 -11.20 -2.52 2.39
CA GLU A 91 -10.28 -3.19 1.47
C GLU A 91 -8.81 -2.91 1.82
N THR A 92 -8.48 -1.67 2.19
CA THR A 92 -7.13 -1.30 2.62
C THR A 92 -6.78 -1.91 3.98
N GLU A 93 -7.72 -1.89 4.93
CA GLU A 93 -7.55 -2.57 6.22
C GLU A 93 -7.29 -4.07 6.04
N ALA A 94 -8.05 -4.72 5.15
CA ALA A 94 -7.90 -6.13 4.82
C ALA A 94 -6.54 -6.42 4.17
N ALA A 95 -6.11 -5.61 3.20
CA ALA A 95 -4.82 -5.76 2.53
C ALA A 95 -3.63 -5.61 3.50
N ILE A 96 -3.71 -4.67 4.45
CA ILE A 96 -2.67 -4.53 5.49
C ILE A 96 -2.65 -5.76 6.40
N ASN A 97 -3.81 -6.30 6.79
CA ASN A 97 -3.87 -7.54 7.57
C ASN A 97 -3.33 -8.76 6.81
N GLU A 98 -3.56 -8.84 5.50
CA GLU A 98 -2.97 -9.86 4.64
C GLU A 98 -1.45 -9.72 4.60
N GLN A 99 -0.92 -8.51 4.41
CA GLN A 99 0.52 -8.27 4.40
C GLN A 99 1.18 -8.61 5.74
N ILE A 100 0.56 -8.26 6.89
CA ILE A 100 1.04 -8.66 8.22
C ILE A 100 1.22 -10.18 8.28
N ASN A 101 0.27 -10.95 7.75
CA ASN A 101 0.37 -12.40 7.73
C ASN A 101 1.45 -12.90 6.77
N VAL A 102 1.63 -12.26 5.60
CA VAL A 102 2.74 -12.56 4.68
C VAL A 102 4.08 -12.41 5.40
N GLU A 103 4.33 -11.28 6.05
CA GLU A 103 5.61 -11.03 6.74
C GLU A 103 5.85 -12.04 7.88
N TYR A 104 4.81 -12.37 8.66
CA TYR A 104 4.92 -13.41 9.69
C TYR A 104 5.23 -14.79 9.11
N ASN A 105 4.64 -15.17 7.98
CA ASN A 105 4.92 -16.45 7.34
C ASN A 105 6.36 -16.49 6.79
N VAL A 106 6.83 -15.40 6.16
CA VAL A 106 8.22 -15.31 5.67
C VAL A 106 9.20 -15.34 6.84
N SER A 107 8.93 -14.62 7.93
CA SER A 107 9.71 -14.68 9.17
C SER A 107 9.84 -16.12 9.69
N TYR A 108 8.75 -16.89 9.66
CA TYR A 108 8.73 -18.27 10.13
C TYR A 108 9.48 -19.24 9.18
N VAL A 109 9.41 -19.02 7.87
CA VAL A 109 10.21 -19.75 6.86
C VAL A 109 11.70 -19.47 7.05
N TYR A 110 12.10 -18.21 7.24
CA TYR A 110 13.51 -17.90 7.54
C TYR A 110 13.96 -18.51 8.86
N HIS A 111 13.08 -18.61 9.84
CA HIS A 111 13.38 -19.30 11.09
C HIS A 111 13.63 -20.80 10.87
N SER A 112 12.86 -21.45 10.00
CA SER A 112 13.06 -22.87 9.69
C SER A 112 14.36 -23.11 8.91
N LEU A 113 14.73 -22.19 8.00
CA LEU A 113 16.03 -22.20 7.33
C LEU A 113 17.18 -22.04 8.32
N TYR A 114 17.08 -21.11 9.27
CA TYR A 114 18.04 -21.00 10.37
C TYR A 114 18.20 -22.35 11.09
N ALA A 115 17.09 -22.96 11.52
CA ALA A 115 17.11 -24.23 12.23
C ALA A 115 17.74 -25.38 11.42
N TYR A 116 17.61 -25.36 10.08
CA TYR A 116 18.27 -26.34 9.19
C TYR A 116 19.78 -26.11 9.10
N PHE A 117 20.22 -24.88 8.79
CA PHE A 117 21.64 -24.57 8.57
C PHE A 117 22.46 -24.56 9.86
N ASP A 118 21.82 -24.42 11.04
CA ASP A 118 22.49 -24.45 12.34
C ASP A 118 22.80 -25.87 12.85
N ARG A 119 22.21 -26.92 12.23
CA ARG A 119 22.45 -28.33 12.60
C ARG A 119 23.93 -28.68 12.53
N ASP A 120 24.39 -29.59 13.40
CA ASP A 120 25.80 -30.00 13.47
C ASP A 120 26.27 -30.74 12.21
N ASN A 121 25.37 -31.46 11.53
CA ASN A 121 25.67 -32.19 10.31
C ASN A 121 25.63 -31.34 9.02
N VAL A 122 25.07 -30.12 9.08
CA VAL A 122 25.09 -29.13 7.98
C VAL A 122 26.18 -28.08 8.23
N ALA A 123 26.30 -27.60 9.47
CA ALA A 123 27.36 -26.75 10.00
C ALA A 123 27.61 -25.41 9.25
N LEU A 124 26.61 -24.87 8.56
CA LEU A 124 26.71 -23.63 7.80
C LEU A 124 26.38 -22.40 8.64
N LYS A 125 27.23 -22.10 9.63
CA LYS A 125 26.99 -21.03 10.62
C LYS A 125 26.79 -19.64 10.01
N GLY A 126 27.41 -19.34 8.87
CA GLY A 126 27.19 -18.08 8.15
C GLY A 126 25.76 -17.94 7.62
N LEU A 127 25.24 -18.99 6.95
CA LEU A 127 23.85 -19.01 6.48
C LEU A 127 22.87 -19.06 7.65
N ALA A 128 23.17 -19.84 8.68
CA ALA A 128 22.35 -19.90 9.89
C ALA A 128 22.18 -18.50 10.52
N LYS A 129 23.28 -17.75 10.69
CA LYS A 129 23.23 -16.37 11.20
C LYS A 129 22.41 -15.47 10.28
N PHE A 130 22.65 -15.52 8.98
CA PHE A 130 21.92 -14.71 7.99
C PHE A 130 20.41 -14.94 8.12
N PHE A 131 19.93 -16.18 8.05
CA PHE A 131 18.50 -16.47 8.14
C PHE A 131 17.90 -16.18 9.51
N LYS A 132 18.69 -16.29 10.59
CA LYS A 132 18.24 -15.88 11.92
C LYS A 132 18.01 -14.37 12.01
N ASP A 133 18.87 -13.57 11.38
CA ASP A 133 18.71 -12.12 11.34
C ASP A 133 17.57 -11.72 10.40
N SER A 134 17.47 -12.33 9.21
CA SER A 134 16.35 -12.10 8.28
C SER A 134 14.99 -12.47 8.90
N SER A 135 14.91 -13.57 9.65
CA SER A 135 13.69 -13.95 10.39
C SER A 135 13.24 -12.85 11.36
N GLN A 136 14.19 -12.20 12.05
CA GLN A 136 13.89 -11.08 12.95
C GLN A 136 13.45 -9.83 12.18
N GLU A 137 14.14 -9.49 11.09
CA GLU A 137 13.82 -8.34 10.24
C GLU A 137 12.39 -8.43 9.67
N GLU A 138 11.97 -9.60 9.16
CA GLU A 138 10.60 -9.78 8.65
C GLU A 138 9.55 -9.72 9.77
N ARG A 139 9.90 -10.14 10.99
CA ARG A 139 9.00 -9.96 12.13
C ARG A 139 8.82 -8.48 12.46
N GLU A 140 9.90 -7.70 12.40
CA GLU A 140 9.83 -6.24 12.55
C GLU A 140 9.02 -5.60 11.42
N HIS A 141 9.05 -6.13 10.19
CA HIS A 141 8.16 -5.70 9.11
C HIS A 141 6.68 -5.92 9.46
N ALA A 142 6.33 -7.11 9.97
CA ALA A 142 4.97 -7.40 10.43
C ALA A 142 4.51 -6.43 11.54
N GLU A 143 5.36 -6.19 12.53
CA GLU A 143 5.10 -5.28 13.64
C GLU A 143 4.89 -3.83 13.16
N ARG A 144 5.70 -3.35 12.21
CA ARG A 144 5.52 -2.02 11.59
C ARG A 144 4.15 -1.88 10.89
N PHE A 145 3.68 -2.93 10.22
CA PHE A 145 2.35 -2.92 9.62
C PHE A 145 1.23 -2.96 10.67
N MET A 146 1.42 -3.67 11.78
CA MET A 146 0.48 -3.67 12.91
C MET A 146 0.35 -2.27 13.52
N ASP A 147 1.47 -1.58 13.72
CA ASP A 147 1.48 -0.20 14.20
C ASP A 147 0.78 0.75 13.22
N TYR A 148 1.06 0.60 11.93
CA TYR A 148 0.40 1.38 10.88
C TYR A 148 -1.12 1.15 10.85
N GLN A 149 -1.56 -0.11 10.95
CA GLN A 149 -2.98 -0.48 11.00
C GLN A 149 -3.68 0.24 12.17
N ASN A 150 -3.09 0.18 13.36
CA ASN A 150 -3.62 0.84 14.55
C ASN A 150 -3.63 2.37 14.41
N MET A 151 -2.56 2.95 13.87
CA MET A 151 -2.44 4.39 13.60
C MET A 151 -3.55 4.89 12.67
N ARG A 152 -3.93 4.10 11.65
CA ARG A 152 -5.03 4.43 10.72
C ARG A 152 -6.42 4.13 11.28
N GLY A 153 -6.51 3.63 12.51
CA GLY A 153 -7.77 3.27 13.15
C GLY A 153 -8.40 1.96 12.64
N GLY A 154 -7.62 1.14 11.95
CA GLY A 154 -7.98 -0.24 11.63
C GLY A 154 -7.76 -1.17 12.81
N LYS A 155 -8.19 -2.43 12.65
CA LYS A 155 -8.05 -3.50 13.64
C LYS A 155 -7.14 -4.57 13.07
N VAL A 156 -6.06 -4.86 13.79
CA VAL A 156 -5.18 -5.98 13.46
C VAL A 156 -5.92 -7.30 13.65
N LYS A 157 -5.86 -8.16 12.64
CA LYS A 157 -6.40 -9.52 12.66
C LYS A 157 -5.29 -10.51 12.31
N LEU A 158 -4.58 -11.00 13.32
CA LEU A 158 -3.56 -12.03 13.13
C LEU A 158 -4.21 -13.32 12.64
N GLN A 159 -3.63 -13.91 11.60
CA GLN A 159 -4.10 -15.14 10.97
C GLN A 159 -3.18 -16.32 11.32
N SER A 160 -3.55 -17.51 10.89
CA SER A 160 -2.73 -18.70 11.07
C SER A 160 -1.45 -18.63 10.23
N ILE A 161 -0.33 -18.96 10.85
CA ILE A 161 0.95 -19.18 10.18
C ILE A 161 1.00 -20.64 9.72
N VAL A 162 1.34 -20.89 8.46
CA VAL A 162 1.44 -22.24 7.90
C VAL A 162 2.74 -22.90 8.36
N MET A 163 2.70 -24.21 8.60
CA MET A 163 3.90 -24.99 8.93
C MET A 163 4.90 -24.92 7.76
N PRO A 164 6.13 -24.43 7.98
CA PRO A 164 7.13 -24.29 6.93
C PRO A 164 7.80 -25.64 6.65
N LEU A 165 8.53 -25.71 5.53
CA LEU A 165 9.43 -26.82 5.27
C LEU A 165 10.58 -26.81 6.28
N THR A 166 11.07 -28.01 6.61
CA THR A 166 12.15 -28.22 7.59
C THR A 166 13.43 -28.79 6.99
N GLU A 167 13.32 -29.41 5.80
CA GLU A 167 14.43 -30.00 5.06
C GLU A 167 14.67 -29.20 3.78
N PHE A 168 15.93 -28.89 3.51
CA PHE A 168 16.35 -28.02 2.41
C PHE A 168 17.54 -28.61 1.64
N ASP A 169 17.76 -29.91 1.74
CA ASP A 169 18.77 -30.63 0.98
C ASP A 169 18.42 -30.65 -0.51
N ASN A 170 19.43 -30.54 -1.37
CA ASN A 170 19.24 -30.63 -2.81
C ASN A 170 20.46 -31.31 -3.46
N PRO A 171 20.29 -32.46 -4.15
CA PRO A 171 21.42 -33.23 -4.68
C PRO A 171 22.10 -32.58 -5.87
N GLU A 172 21.41 -31.74 -6.64
CA GLU A 172 21.96 -31.07 -7.83
C GLU A 172 22.62 -29.73 -7.49
N LYS A 173 22.01 -28.97 -6.58
CA LYS A 173 22.47 -27.63 -6.17
C LYS A 173 23.37 -27.66 -4.94
N GLY A 174 23.36 -28.77 -4.21
CA GLY A 174 23.88 -28.86 -2.86
C GLY A 174 23.02 -28.08 -1.87
N ASP A 175 23.26 -28.36 -0.60
CA ASP A 175 22.87 -27.56 0.57
C ASP A 175 23.83 -26.37 0.81
N ALA A 176 24.42 -25.84 -0.28
CA ALA A 176 25.49 -24.82 -0.35
C ALA A 176 26.94 -25.30 -0.09
N LEU A 177 27.17 -26.55 0.31
CA LEU A 177 28.53 -27.09 0.57
C LEU A 177 29.01 -28.19 -0.38
N HIS A 178 28.13 -28.77 -1.19
CA HIS A 178 28.44 -29.95 -2.02
C HIS A 178 28.35 -29.67 -3.53
N GLY A 179 28.95 -28.56 -3.98
CA GLY A 179 29.32 -28.43 -5.39
C GLY A 179 30.39 -29.46 -5.71
N LYS A 180 30.04 -30.51 -6.46
CA LYS A 180 31.03 -31.39 -7.09
C LYS A 180 31.70 -30.71 -8.27
#